data_AF-A0A537GE15-F1
#
_entry.id   AF-A0A537GE15-F1
#
_cell.length_a   1.000
_cell.length_b   1.000
_cell.length_c   1.000
_cell.angle_alpha   90.00
_cell.angle_beta   90.00
_cell.angle_gamma   90.00
#
_symmetry.space_group_name_H-M   'P 1'
#
loop_
_entity.id
_entity.type
_entity.pdbx_description
1 polymer ?
#
loop_
_entity_poly.entity_id
_entity_poly.type
_entity_poly.pdbx_seq_one_letter_code
_entity_poly.pdbx_strand_id
1 'polypeptide(L)' 'MSLAIVEIVEKKGPLTDIDLHKELKASFGEVSFRELNRNLMNLEIGGVLRVTRLMRGKRQVELAGKF' A
#
# COMPACT_ATOMS: atom_id res chain seq x y z
N MET A 1 -2.89 -3.35 10.79
CA MET A 1 -2.50 -3.54 9.37
C MET A 1 -1.90 -2.27 8.76
N SER A 2 -2.45 -1.08 9.04
CA SER A 2 -1.95 0.19 8.48
C SER A 2 -0.47 0.44 8.76
N LEU A 3 0.02 0.17 9.99
CA LEU A 3 1.44 0.28 10.33
C LEU A 3 2.32 -0.61 9.44
N ALA A 4 1.94 -1.88 9.26
CA ALA A 4 2.69 -2.81 8.43
C ALA A 4 2.76 -2.37 6.96
N ILE A 5 1.69 -1.76 6.43
CA ILE A 5 1.71 -1.18 5.09
C ILE A 5 2.78 -0.09 5.00
N VAL A 6 2.80 0.85 5.95
CA VAL A 6 3.77 1.94 5.98
C VAL A 6 5.19 1.40 6.08
N GLU A 7 5.45 0.43 6.97
CA GLU A 7 6.76 -0.19 7.13
C GLU A 7 7.24 -0.91 5.86
N ILE A 8 6.35 -1.62 5.15
CA ILE A 8 6.70 -2.31 3.90
C ILE A 8 7.07 -1.28 2.82
N VAL A 9 6.24 -0.25 2.64
CA VAL A 9 6.48 0.82 1.66
C VAL A 9 7.76 1.59 2.01
N GLU A 10 8.02 1.84 3.30
CA GLU A 10 9.24 2.50 3.76
C GLU A 10 10.50 1.70 3.45
N LYS A 11 10.47 0.38 3.70
CA LYS A 11 11.63 -0.49 3.49
C LYS A 11 11.88 -0.79 2.01
N LYS A 12 10.82 -0.97 1.21
CA LYS A 12 10.94 -1.38 -0.20
C LYS A 12 10.91 -0.21 -1.18
N GLY A 13 10.50 0.98 -0.75
CA GLY A 13 10.24 2.11 -1.63
C GLY A 13 8.90 1.98 -2.37
N PRO A 14 8.68 2.76 -3.45
CA PRO A 14 7.47 2.69 -4.25
C PRO A 14 7.21 1.27 -4.79
N LEU A 15 6.00 0.77 -4.59
CA LEU A 15 5.60 -0.55 -5.07
C LEU A 15 4.15 -0.56 -5.53
N THR A 16 3.76 -1.62 -6.22
CA THR A 16 2.38 -1.72 -6.71
C THR A 16 1.45 -2.21 -5.61
N ASP A 17 0.17 -1.85 -5.68
CA ASP A 17 -0.86 -2.36 -4.77
C ASP A 17 -0.97 -3.90 -4.82
N ILE A 18 -0.63 -4.50 -5.96
CA ILE A 18 -0.55 -5.96 -6.13
C ILE A 18 0.65 -6.54 -5.37
N ASP A 19 1.82 -5.92 -5.50
CA ASP A 19 3.03 -6.42 -4.82
C ASP A 19 2.94 -6.19 -3.32
N LEU A 20 2.43 -5.04 -2.89
CA LEU A 20 2.11 -4.77 -1.49
C LEU A 20 1.15 -5.81 -0.91
N HIS A 21 0.13 -6.22 -1.68
CA HIS A 21 -0.80 -7.27 -1.26
C HIS A 21 -0.10 -8.61 -1.05
N LYS A 22 0.83 -8.99 -1.94
CA LYS A 22 1.63 -10.22 -1.80
C LYS A 22 2.49 -10.18 -0.55
N GLU A 23 3.16 -9.07 -0.29
CA GLU A 23 3.98 -8.90 0.93
C GLU A 23 3.13 -9.04 2.20
N LEU A 24 1.97 -8.37 2.24
CA LEU A 24 1.06 -8.49 3.38
C LEU A 24 0.56 -9.91 3.56
N LYS A 25 0.28 -10.64 2.47
CA LYS A 25 -0.11 -12.05 2.55
C LYS A 25 1.00 -12.93 3.11
N ALA A 26 2.24 -12.68 2.70
CA ALA A 26 3.39 -13.43 3.20
C ALA A 26 3.62 -13.20 4.71
N SER A 27 3.36 -11.99 5.22
CA SER A 27 3.57 -11.66 6.64
C SER A 27 2.36 -11.93 7.55
N PHE A 28 1.13 -11.82 7.05
CA PHE A 28 -0.10 -11.86 7.87
C PHE A 28 -1.11 -12.95 7.45
N GLY A 29 -0.80 -13.77 6.44
CA GLY A 29 -1.70 -14.83 5.97
C GLY A 29 -2.78 -14.31 5.02
N GLU A 30 -4.03 -14.72 5.19
CA GLU A 30 -5.10 -14.31 4.27
C GLU A 30 -5.52 -12.85 4.46
N VAL A 31 -4.93 -11.96 3.66
CA VAL A 31 -5.36 -10.56 3.53
C VAL A 31 -6.20 -10.40 2.27
N SER A 32 -7.37 -9.78 2.37
CA SER A 32 -8.21 -9.48 1.20
C SER A 32 -7.80 -8.17 0.52
N PHE A 33 -7.99 -8.07 -0.79
CA PHE A 33 -7.77 -6.79 -1.50
C PHE A 33 -8.73 -5.69 -1.01
N ARG A 34 -9.94 -6.04 -0.57
CA ARG A 34 -10.90 -5.08 0.00
C ARG A 34 -10.35 -4.43 1.27
N GLU A 35 -9.71 -5.22 2.12
CA GLU A 35 -9.08 -4.73 3.33
C GLU A 35 -7.86 -3.84 3.05
N LEU A 36 -7.00 -4.28 2.13
CA LEU A 36 -5.89 -3.44 1.66
C LEU A 36 -6.40 -2.09 1.12
N ASN A 37 -7.44 -2.12 0.27
CA ASN A 37 -8.01 -0.91 -0.31
C ASN A 37 -8.53 0.08 0.74
N ARG A 38 -9.21 -0.41 1.78
CA ARG A 38 -9.67 0.46 2.88
C ARG A 38 -8.51 1.11 3.63
N ASN A 39 -7.46 0.35 3.91
CA ASN A 39 -6.27 0.88 4.58
C ASN A 39 -5.53 1.90 3.71
N LEU A 40 -5.35 1.62 2.42
CA LEU A 40 -4.73 2.55 1.47
C LEU A 40 -5.53 3.86 1.38
N MET A 41 -6.85 3.79 1.27
CA MET A 41 -7.72 4.97 1.25
C MET A 41 -7.57 5.80 2.51
N ASN A 42 -7.60 5.18 3.69
CA ASN A 42 -7.47 5.90 4.97
C ASN A 42 -6.08 6.55 5.12
N LEU A 43 -5.01 5.85 4.72
CA LEU A 43 -3.64 6.37 4.80
C LEU A 43 -3.38 7.48 3.77
N GLU A 44 -4.01 7.40 2.60
CA GLU A 44 -3.93 8.45 1.58
C GLU A 44 -4.67 9.71 2.01
N ILE A 45 -5.89 9.58 2.54
CA ILE A 45 -6.64 10.71 3.13
C ILE A 45 -5.86 11.32 4.30
N GLY A 46 -5.21 10.48 5.11
CA GLY A 46 -4.36 10.93 6.21
C GLY A 46 -3.02 11.55 5.78
N GLY A 47 -2.71 11.60 4.49
CA GLY A 47 -1.46 12.17 3.98
C GLY A 47 -0.21 11.37 4.32
N VAL A 48 -0.35 10.08 4.64
CA VAL A 48 0.78 9.18 4.97
C VAL A 48 1.33 8.52 3.70
N LEU A 49 0.43 8.15 2.80
CA LEU A 49 0.76 7.53 1.52
C LEU A 49 0.21 8.36 0.36
N ARG A 50 0.77 8.13 -0.82
CA ARG A 50 0.19 8.54 -2.10
C ARG A 50 -0.10 7.31 -2.93
N VAL A 51 -1.29 7.24 -3.52
CA VAL A 51 -1.71 6.13 -4.38
C VAL A 51 -2.00 6.64 -5.79
N THR A 52 -1.04 6.43 -6.69
CA THR A 52 -1.15 6.91 -8.08
C THR A 52 -1.58 5.77 -9.00
N ARG A 53 -2.58 6.01 -9.87
CA ARG A 53 -2.96 5.05 -10.90
C ARG A 53 -1.87 4.95 -11.96
N LEU A 54 -1.34 3.73 -12.19
CA LEU A 54 -0.40 3.46 -13.29
C LEU A 54 -1.15 3.08 -14.57
N MET A 55 -2.12 2.16 -14.45
CA MET A 55 -2.98 1.71 -15.54
C MET A 55 -4.30 1.18 -14.98
N ARG A 56 -5.20 0.65 -15.82
CA ARG A 56 -6.44 0.03 -15.33
C ARG A 56 -6.10 -1.17 -14.42
N GLY A 57 -6.56 -1.10 -13.17
CA GLY A 57 -6.40 -2.19 -12.19
C GLY A 57 -5.03 -2.28 -11.51
N LYS A 58 -4.13 -1.31 -11.72
CA LYS A 58 -2.79 -1.29 -11.10
C LYS A 58 -2.45 0.10 -10.59
N ARG A 59 -2.08 0.20 -9.32
CA ARG A 59 -1.73 1.46 -8.64
C ARG A 59 -0.34 1.37 -8.04
N GLN A 60 0.39 2.47 -8.08
CA GLN A 60 1.64 2.67 -7.34
C GLN A 60 1.30 3.24 -5.97
N VAL A 61 1.92 2.70 -4.94
CA VAL A 61 1.81 3.13 -3.54
C VAL A 61 3.19 3.57 -3.08
N GLU A 62 3.28 4.78 -2.53
CA GLU A 62 4.53 5.39 -2.06
C GLU A 62 4.29 6.24 -0.80
N LEU A 63 5.34 6.47 0.00
CA LEU A 63 5.26 7.35 1.17
C LEU A 63 5.05 8.81 0.74
N ALA A 64 4.12 9.50 1.39
CA ALA A 64 3.97 10.94 1.17
C ALA A 64 5.21 11.70 1.66
N GLY A 65 5.67 12.69 0.90
CA GLY A 65 6.74 13.61 1.32
C GLY A 65 8.19 13.07 1.23
N LYS A 66 8.43 11.86 0.71
CA LYS A 66 9.79 11.33 0.44
C LYS A 66 10.27 11.53 -1.02
N PHE A 67 9.73 12.52 -1.73
CA PHE A 67 10.06 12.84 -3.12
C PHE A 67 10.21 14.34 -3.33
#